data_AF-A0A4Y2MNG0-F1
#
_entry.id   AF-A0A4Y2MNG0-F1
#
_cell.length_a   1.000
_cell.length_b   1.000
_cell.length_c   1.000
_cell.angle_alpha   90.00
_cell.angle_beta   90.00
_cell.angle_gamma   90.00
#
_symmetry.space_group_name_H-M   'P 1'
#
loop_
_entity.id
_entity.type
_entity.pdbx_description
1 polymer ?
#
loop_
_entity_poly.entity_id
_entity_poly.type
_entity_poly.pdbx_seq_one_letter_code
_entity_poly.pdbx_strand_id
1 'polypeptide(L)'
;SSAKQNLKKRALAKWQRHWDDGFNGRSTYEVIKKVGLRNHNWPRQLIQFITGHGPFPSYLFRFGKPPDNCCVCGELVKPLHCATKCRITLYYHLRCPADLYIEAWMKSITNPAY
;
A
#
# COMPACT_ATOMS: atom_id res chain seq x y z
N SER A 1 -10.20 19.30 27.41
CA SER A 1 -10.13 20.77 27.31
C SER A 1 -9.97 21.19 25.85
N SER A 2 -10.44 22.39 25.52
CA SER A 2 -10.33 23.01 24.19
C SER A 2 -8.87 23.06 23.68
N ALA A 3 -7.90 23.30 24.57
CA ALA A 3 -6.46 23.33 24.23
C ALA A 3 -5.94 22.02 23.62
N LYS A 4 -6.27 20.86 24.21
CA LYS A 4 -5.86 19.55 23.68
C LYS A 4 -6.45 19.28 22.29
N GLN A 5 -7.71 19.67 22.07
CA GLN A 5 -8.36 19.52 20.77
C GLN A 5 -7.72 20.42 19.70
N ASN A 6 -7.36 21.65 20.04
CA ASN A 6 -6.69 22.58 19.12
C ASN A 6 -5.29 22.09 18.72
N LEU A 7 -4.51 21.57 19.67
CA LEU A 7 -3.20 20.97 19.37
C LEU A 7 -3.34 19.78 18.43
N LYS A 8 -4.30 18.89 18.69
CA LYS A 8 -4.59 17.73 17.83
C LYS A 8 -4.94 18.15 16.40
N LYS A 9 -5.80 19.16 16.23
CA LYS A 9 -6.17 19.69 14.90
C LYS A 9 -4.95 20.26 14.15
N ARG A 10 -4.13 21.05 14.83
CA ARG A 10 -2.91 21.63 14.24
C ARG A 10 -1.88 20.55 13.84
N ALA A 11 -1.71 19.53 14.69
CA ALA A 11 -0.83 18.41 14.40
C ALA A 11 -1.31 17.62 13.17
N LEU A 12 -2.60 17.30 13.09
CA LEU A 12 -3.19 16.62 11.93
C LEU A 12 -3.07 17.46 10.65
N ALA A 13 -3.30 18.77 10.71
CA ALA A 13 -3.14 19.65 9.55
C ALA A 13 -1.69 19.76 9.08
N LYS A 14 -0.72 19.75 10.01
CA LYS A 14 0.70 19.67 9.66
C LYS A 14 1.05 18.33 9.02
N TRP A 15 0.57 17.22 9.59
CA TRP A 15 0.81 15.89 9.04
C TRP A 15 0.20 15.73 7.65
N GLN A 16 -1.03 16.22 7.43
CA GLN A 16 -1.69 16.18 6.13
C GLN A 16 -0.85 16.89 5.05
N ARG A 17 -0.29 18.08 5.36
CA ARG A 17 0.58 18.80 4.40
C ARG A 17 1.80 17.98 4.01
N HIS A 18 2.50 17.42 4.99
CA HIS A 18 3.64 16.52 4.70
C HIS A 18 3.23 15.28 3.92
N TRP A 19 2.00 14.79 4.11
CA TRP A 19 1.47 13.64 3.40
C TRP A 19 1.08 13.95 1.95
N ASP A 20 0.52 15.13 1.70
CA ASP A 20 0.18 15.60 0.36
C ASP A 20 1.45 15.88 -0.46
N ASP A 21 2.43 16.57 0.13
CA ASP A 21 3.67 17.01 -0.54
C ASP A 21 4.78 15.94 -0.59
N GLY A 22 4.62 14.84 0.15
CA GLY A 22 5.65 13.82 0.32
C GLY A 22 5.91 12.99 -0.94
N PHE A 23 7.18 12.75 -1.27
CA PHE A 23 7.58 11.89 -2.40
C PHE A 23 7.50 10.39 -2.08
N ASN A 24 7.71 10.01 -0.82
CA ASN A 24 7.70 8.61 -0.40
C ASN A 24 6.26 8.11 -0.13
N GLY A 25 6.05 6.79 -0.26
CA GLY A 25 4.79 6.15 0.12
C GLY A 25 3.60 6.49 -0.77
N ARG A 26 3.83 6.84 -2.05
CA ARG A 26 2.77 7.23 -2.99
C ARG A 26 1.74 6.15 -3.26
N SER A 27 2.14 4.89 -3.28
CA SER A 27 1.17 3.78 -3.36
C SER A 27 0.19 3.77 -2.19
N THR A 28 0.64 4.13 -0.98
CA THR A 28 -0.23 4.23 0.20
C THR A 28 -1.10 5.48 0.17
N TYR A 29 -0.62 6.59 -0.40
CA TYR A 29 -1.39 7.82 -0.56
C TYR A 29 -2.57 7.67 -1.51
N GLU A 30 -2.42 6.91 -2.59
CA GLU A 30 -3.53 6.63 -3.50
C GLU A 30 -4.72 5.96 -2.78
N VAL A 31 -4.43 5.21 -1.71
CA VAL A 31 -5.44 4.56 -0.87
C VAL A 31 -5.90 5.47 0.28
N ILE A 32 -4.95 6.03 1.04
CA ILE A 32 -5.22 6.89 2.20
C ILE A 32 -4.84 8.31 1.81
N LYS A 33 -5.75 9.05 1.16
CA LYS A 33 -5.50 10.46 0.78
C LYS A 33 -5.55 11.40 1.97
N LYS A 34 -6.29 11.05 3.02
CA LYS A 34 -6.44 11.87 4.23
C LYS A 34 -5.87 11.16 5.44
N VAL A 35 -4.92 11.82 6.11
CA VAL A 35 -4.34 11.32 7.35
C VAL A 35 -5.39 11.36 8.45
N GLY A 36 -5.34 10.38 9.33
CA GLY A 36 -6.29 10.24 10.41
C GLY A 36 -5.75 9.36 11.51
N LEU A 37 -6.52 9.26 12.59
CA LEU A 37 -6.20 8.38 13.71
C LEU A 37 -6.99 7.07 13.68
N ARG A 38 -7.81 6.87 12.63
CA ARG A 38 -8.55 5.64 12.44
C ARG A 38 -7.57 4.53 12.09
N ASN A 39 -7.62 3.43 12.82
CA ASN A 39 -6.96 2.21 12.40
C ASN A 39 -7.80 1.52 11.32
N HIS A 40 -7.15 1.07 10.26
CA HIS A 40 -7.80 0.36 9.16
C HIS A 40 -7.92 -1.15 9.41
N ASN A 41 -7.15 -1.70 10.37
CA ASN A 41 -7.14 -3.12 10.73
C ASN A 41 -6.97 -4.07 9.52
N TRP A 42 -6.24 -3.65 8.50
CA TRP A 42 -6.02 -4.45 7.29
C TRP A 42 -5.18 -5.70 7.59
N PRO A 43 -5.43 -6.83 6.91
CA PRO A 43 -4.58 -8.00 7.03
C PRO A 43 -3.17 -7.70 6.49
N ARG A 44 -2.17 -8.44 6.99
CA ARG A 44 -0.75 -8.25 6.67
C ARG A 44 -0.50 -8.21 5.15
N GLN A 45 -1.12 -9.09 4.39
CA GLN A 45 -0.95 -9.21 2.94
C GLN A 45 -1.40 -7.94 2.23
N LEU A 46 -2.53 -7.36 2.65
CA LEU A 46 -3.05 -6.12 2.09
C LEU A 46 -2.16 -4.93 2.44
N ILE A 47 -1.67 -4.85 3.68
CA ILE A 47 -0.71 -3.80 4.09
C ILE A 47 0.54 -3.86 3.21
N GLN A 48 1.11 -5.05 3.03
CA GLN A 48 2.28 -5.27 2.19
C GLN A 48 2.03 -4.82 0.75
N PHE A 49 0.89 -5.22 0.18
CA PHE A 49 0.50 -4.83 -1.15
C PHE A 49 0.37 -3.30 -1.33
N ILE A 50 -0.39 -2.62 -0.46
CA ILE A 50 -0.63 -1.17 -0.54
C ILE A 50 0.65 -0.37 -0.36
N THR A 51 1.51 -0.80 0.58
CA THR A 51 2.78 -0.13 0.84
C THR A 51 3.86 -0.47 -0.18
N GLY A 52 3.63 -1.49 -1.02
CA GLY A 52 4.67 -2.06 -1.86
C GLY A 52 5.83 -2.63 -1.05
N HIS A 53 5.61 -2.95 0.23
CA HIS A 53 6.61 -3.51 1.13
C HIS A 53 6.42 -5.02 1.28
N GLY A 54 7.50 -5.73 1.59
CA GLY A 54 7.46 -7.17 1.88
C GLY A 54 8.46 -7.95 1.03
N PRO A 55 8.23 -9.26 0.81
CA PRO A 55 9.14 -10.11 0.04
C PRO A 55 9.00 -9.88 -1.47
N PHE A 56 8.77 -8.63 -1.90
CA PHE A 56 8.68 -8.28 -3.31
C PHE A 56 10.08 -7.96 -3.84
N PRO A 57 10.50 -8.53 -4.98
CA PRO A 57 11.82 -8.27 -5.54
C PRO A 57 12.10 -6.77 -5.74
N SER A 58 11.10 -6.00 -6.20
CA SER A 58 11.19 -4.55 -6.34
C SER A 58 11.48 -3.81 -5.02
N TYR A 59 10.94 -4.29 -3.90
CA TYR A 59 11.21 -3.74 -2.58
C TYR A 59 12.59 -4.14 -2.08
N LEU A 60 12.94 -5.42 -2.20
CA LEU A 60 14.21 -5.98 -1.73
C LEU A 60 15.41 -5.44 -2.53
N PHE A 61 15.22 -5.15 -3.83
CA PHE A 61 16.23 -4.55 -4.70
C PHE A 61 16.73 -3.20 -4.18
N ARG A 62 15.86 -2.41 -3.53
CA ARG A 62 16.24 -1.13 -2.90
C ARG A 62 17.30 -1.29 -1.80
N PHE A 63 17.44 -2.50 -1.26
CA PHE A 63 18.42 -2.85 -0.23
C PHE A 63 19.57 -3.71 -0.77
N GLY A 64 19.71 -3.84 -2.09
CA GLY A 64 20.78 -4.62 -2.73
C GLY A 64 20.72 -6.12 -2.44
N LYS A 65 19.54 -6.67 -2.16
CA LYS A 65 19.38 -8.11 -1.85
C LYS A 65 19.35 -8.99 -3.12
N PRO A 66 18.41 -8.78 -4.07
CA PRO A 66 18.45 -9.44 -5.37
C PRO A 66 19.35 -8.69 -6.36
N PRO A 67 19.89 -9.38 -7.38
CA PRO A 67 20.72 -8.77 -8.43
C PRO A 67 19.93 -7.83 -9.34
N ASP A 68 18.62 -8.04 -9.49
CA ASP A 68 17.71 -7.19 -10.24
C ASP A 68 16.37 -7.01 -9.50
N ASN A 69 15.49 -6.18 -10.07
CA ASN A 69 14.15 -5.95 -9.54
C ASN A 69 13.08 -6.83 -10.19
N CYS A 70 13.48 -7.88 -10.94
CA CYS A 70 12.58 -8.73 -11.71
C CYS A 70 11.95 -9.81 -10.83
N CYS A 71 10.79 -10.29 -11.25
CA CYS A 71 10.21 -11.49 -10.67
C CYS A 71 11.01 -12.68 -11.20
N VAL A 72 11.28 -13.67 -10.35
CA VAL A 72 11.84 -14.97 -10.77
C VAL A 72 10.94 -15.67 -11.80
N CYS A 73 9.67 -15.29 -11.88
CA CYS A 73 8.73 -15.75 -12.88
C CYS A 73 8.89 -15.10 -14.26
N GLY A 74 9.83 -14.16 -14.45
CA GLY A 74 10.13 -13.51 -15.73
C GLY A 74 9.28 -12.28 -16.07
N GLU A 75 8.26 -11.95 -15.27
CA GLU A 75 7.43 -10.76 -15.47
C GLU A 75 7.98 -9.50 -14.76
N LEU A 76 7.65 -8.33 -15.31
CA LEU A 76 7.95 -7.03 -14.70
C LEU A 76 7.23 -6.90 -13.35
N VAL A 77 7.98 -6.59 -12.29
CA VAL A 77 7.44 -6.53 -10.94
C VAL A 77 6.56 -5.31 -10.76
N LYS A 78 5.25 -5.53 -10.88
CA LYS A 78 4.21 -4.63 -10.36
C LYS A 78 3.74 -5.20 -9.01
N PRO A 79 3.44 -4.37 -8.00
CA PRO A 79 2.84 -4.85 -6.75
C PRO A 79 1.61 -5.74 -6.99
N LEU A 80 0.81 -5.42 -8.02
CA LEU A 80 -0.37 -6.22 -8.39
C LEU A 80 0.01 -7.63 -8.84
N HIS A 81 1.06 -7.77 -9.66
CA HIS A 81 1.58 -9.07 -10.07
C HIS A 81 1.97 -9.91 -8.84
N CYS A 82 2.73 -9.33 -7.91
CA CYS A 82 3.13 -10.03 -6.68
C CYS A 82 1.93 -10.38 -5.78
N ALA A 83 0.92 -9.52 -5.72
CA ALA A 83 -0.23 -9.74 -4.87
C ALA A 83 -1.26 -10.71 -5.46
N THR A 84 -1.25 -11.00 -6.77
CA THR A 84 -2.35 -11.78 -7.37
C THR A 84 -1.93 -12.88 -8.35
N LYS A 85 -0.72 -12.83 -8.93
CA LYS A 85 -0.30 -13.73 -10.03
C LYS A 85 1.04 -14.44 -9.80
N CYS A 86 1.94 -13.89 -9.00
CA CYS A 86 3.31 -14.39 -8.85
C CYS A 86 3.39 -15.78 -8.19
N ARG A 87 4.01 -16.75 -8.86
CA ARG A 87 4.15 -18.12 -8.31
C ARG A 87 4.89 -18.19 -6.97
N ILE A 88 5.81 -17.26 -6.69
CA ILE A 88 6.60 -17.24 -5.44
C ILE A 88 5.75 -16.79 -4.24
N THR A 89 4.75 -15.95 -4.45
CA THR A 89 3.92 -15.37 -3.38
C THR A 89 2.52 -16.00 -3.33
N LEU A 90 2.35 -17.21 -3.91
CA LEU A 90 1.07 -17.90 -4.03
C LEU A 90 0.28 -17.97 -2.71
N TYR A 91 0.97 -18.24 -1.61
CA TYR A 91 0.41 -18.34 -0.25
C TYR A 91 -0.05 -17.00 0.35
N TYR A 92 0.20 -15.89 -0.35
CA TYR A 92 -0.20 -14.53 0.04
C TYR A 92 -1.09 -13.85 -1.01
N HIS A 93 -1.59 -14.58 -2.00
CA HIS A 93 -2.38 -13.98 -3.07
C HIS A 93 -3.72 -13.44 -2.57
N LEU A 94 -3.99 -12.19 -2.93
CA LEU A 94 -5.33 -11.64 -2.97
C LEU A 94 -6.02 -12.15 -4.25
N ARG A 95 -7.35 -12.19 -4.26
CA ARG A 95 -8.12 -12.54 -5.46
C ARG A 95 -7.76 -11.59 -6.60
N CYS A 96 -7.29 -12.12 -7.73
CA CYS A 96 -6.95 -11.31 -8.89
C CYS A 96 -8.22 -10.69 -9.49
N PRO A 97 -8.31 -9.35 -9.63
CA PRO A 97 -9.37 -8.73 -10.41
C PRO A 97 -9.12 -8.94 -11.91
N ALA A 98 -10.16 -8.82 -12.74
CA ALA A 98 -9.97 -8.57 -14.16
C ALA A 98 -9.46 -7.13 -14.37
N ASP A 99 -8.70 -6.90 -15.43
CA ASP A 99 -8.00 -5.62 -15.64
C ASP A 99 -8.95 -4.41 -15.66
N LEU A 100 -10.15 -4.57 -16.23
CA LEU A 100 -11.20 -3.54 -16.26
C LEU A 100 -11.73 -3.13 -14.87
N TYR A 101 -11.50 -3.95 -13.83
CA TYR A 101 -12.05 -3.76 -12.50
C TYR A 101 -10.98 -3.49 -11.43
N ILE A 102 -9.73 -3.24 -11.81
CA ILE A 102 -8.63 -3.01 -10.85
C ILE A 102 -8.98 -1.88 -9.87
N GLU A 103 -9.50 -0.75 -10.34
CA GLU A 103 -9.85 0.37 -9.45
C GLU A 103 -10.98 0.03 -8.48
N ALA A 104 -12.02 -0.64 -8.95
CA ALA A 104 -13.16 -1.04 -8.12
C ALA A 104 -12.73 -2.07 -7.06
N TRP A 105 -11.89 -3.02 -7.46
CA TRP A 105 -11.31 -4.01 -6.57
C TRP A 105 -10.38 -3.39 -5.53
N MET A 106 -9.54 -2.41 -5.92
CA MET A 106 -8.71 -1.67 -4.97
C MET A 106 -9.55 -0.97 -3.91
N LYS A 107 -10.68 -0.37 -4.31
CA LYS A 107 -11.62 0.27 -3.37
C LYS A 107 -12.28 -0.75 -2.43
N SER A 108 -12.65 -1.93 -2.92
CA SER A 108 -13.32 -2.94 -2.10
C SER A 108 -12.41 -3.56 -1.05
N ILE A 109 -11.13 -3.80 -1.36
CA ILE A 109 -10.20 -4.39 -0.39
C ILE A 109 -9.69 -3.35 0.63
N THR A 110 -9.67 -2.06 0.28
CA THR A 110 -9.13 -0.99 1.14
C THR A 110 -10.18 -0.31 2.01
N ASN A 111 -11.46 -0.38 1.65
CA ASN A 111 -12.55 0.21 2.40
C ASN A 111 -13.33 -0.88 3.16
N PRO A 112 -13.20 -0.99 4.50
CA PRO A 112 -13.89 -2.01 5.29
C PRO A 112 -15.40 -1.76 5.46
N ALA A 113 -16.01 -0.97 4.58
CA ALA A 113 -17.43 -0.66 4.59
C ALA A 113 -18.18 -1.58 3.63
N TYR A 114 -18.01 -2.90 3.82
CA TYR A 114 -18.97 -3.99 3.57
C TYR A 114 -18.56 -5.17 4.46
#